data_AF-A0A851UV23-F1
#
_entry.id   AF-A0A851UV23-F1
#
_cell.length_a   1.000
_cell.length_b   1.000
_cell.length_c   1.000
_cell.angle_alpha   90.00
_cell.angle_beta   90.00
_cell.angle_gamma   90.00
#
_symmetry.space_group_name_H-M   'P 1'
#
loop_
_entity.id
_entity.type
_entity.pdbx_description
1 polymer ?
#
loop_
_entity_poly.entity_id
_entity_poly.type
_entity_poly.pdbx_seq_one_letter_code
_entity_poly.pdbx_strand_id
1 'polypeptide(L)' 'MGVISDGNSYGVPDDLLYSFPVVIKNKTWKFVEGLPINDFSREKMDLTAKELTEEKETAFEFLS' A
#
# COMPACT_ATOMS: atom_id res chain seq x y z
N MET A 1 -9.05 0.70 -0.62
CA MET A 1 -9.18 -0.41 -1.60
C MET A 1 -7.79 -1.01 -1.76
N GLY A 2 -7.65 -2.33 -1.65
CA GLY A 2 -6.37 -3.02 -1.87
C GLY A 2 -5.99 -2.94 -3.34
N VAL A 3 -4.96 -2.17 -3.67
CA VAL A 3 -4.43 -2.00 -5.02
C VAL A 3 -2.91 -2.10 -4.98
N ILE A 4 -2.29 -2.27 -6.15
CA ILE A 4 -0.83 -2.25 -6.26
C ILE A 4 -0.31 -0.88 -5.81
N SER A 5 0.72 -0.88 -4.96
CA SER A 5 1.28 0.33 -4.34
C SER A 5 2.16 1.15 -5.27
N ASP A 6 2.48 0.66 -6.47
CA ASP A 6 3.40 1.30 -7.41
C ASP A 6 3.07 2.78 -7.65
N GLY A 7 4.03 3.64 -7.37
CA GLY A 7 3.91 5.08 -7.61
C GLY A 7 3.00 5.80 -6.61
N ASN A 8 2.75 5.21 -5.44
CA ASN A 8 2.04 5.89 -4.36
C ASN A 8 2.85 7.08 -3.80
N SER A 9 2.16 8.14 -3.38
CA SER A 9 2.78 9.33 -2.76
C SER A 9 2.91 9.23 -1.23
N TYR A 10 2.62 8.08 -0.64
CA TYR A 10 2.44 7.90 0.81
C TYR A 10 3.64 7.24 1.51
N GLY A 11 4.74 7.03 0.79
CA GLY A 11 5.95 6.40 1.32
C GLY A 11 5.73 4.93 1.72
N VAL A 12 4.75 4.25 1.12
CA VAL A 12 4.62 2.79 1.22
C VAL A 12 5.53 2.17 0.15
N PRO A 13 6.24 1.06 0.39
CA PRO A 13 7.04 0.41 -0.64
C PRO A 13 6.21 0.03 -1.87
N ASP A 14 6.82 0.16 -3.06
CA ASP A 14 6.24 -0.33 -4.31
C ASP A 14 6.16 -1.88 -4.29
N ASP A 15 5.42 -2.45 -5.24
CA ASP A 15 5.21 -3.89 -5.42
C ASP A 15 4.54 -4.57 -4.21
N LEU A 16 3.64 -3.86 -3.54
CA LEU A 16 2.77 -4.39 -2.47
C LEU A 16 1.30 -4.21 -2.83
N LEU A 17 0.48 -5.23 -2.60
CA LEU A 17 -0.97 -5.06 -2.58
C LEU A 17 -1.37 -4.44 -1.24
N TYR A 18 -1.59 -3.13 -1.24
CA TYR A 18 -1.85 -2.34 -0.03
C TYR A 18 -3.14 -1.54 -0.16
N SER A 19 -3.86 -1.32 0.96
CA SER A 19 -5.12 -0.59 0.94
C SER A 19 -4.89 0.93 0.99
N PHE A 20 -5.32 1.63 -0.06
CA PHE A 20 -5.21 3.09 -0.14
C PHE A 20 -6.58 3.80 -0.21
N PRO A 21 -6.64 5.09 0.17
CA PRO A 21 -7.74 5.97 -0.20
C PRO A 21 -7.68 6.24 -1.70
N VAL A 22 -8.77 5.90 -2.40
CA VAL A 22 -8.86 6.03 -3.86
C VAL A 22 -10.16 6.68 -4.28
N VAL A 23 -10.15 7.33 -5.44
CA VAL A 23 -11.36 7.73 -6.17
C VAL A 23 -11.50 6.81 -7.37
N ILE A 24 -12.72 6.31 -7.60
CA ILE A 24 -13.03 5.42 -8.74
C ILE A 24 -13.88 6.20 -9.74
N LYS A 25 -13.44 6.25 -11.00
CA LYS A 25 -14.19 6.82 -12.12
C LYS A 25 -14.00 5.95 -13.36
N ASN A 26 -15.10 5.60 -14.03
CA ASN A 26 -15.07 4.77 -15.25
C ASN A 26 -14.31 3.46 -15.09
N LYS A 27 -14.48 2.76 -13.95
CA LYS A 27 -13.77 1.53 -13.58
C LYS A 27 -12.25 1.66 -13.40
N THR A 28 -11.71 2.88 -13.48
CA THR A 28 -10.32 3.19 -13.17
C THR A 28 -10.24 3.83 -11.79
N TRP A 29 -9.28 3.40 -10.99
CA TRP A 29 -8.99 3.98 -9.69
C TRP A 29 -7.78 4.91 -9.77
N LYS A 30 -7.74 5.90 -8.89
CA LYS A 30 -6.59 6.78 -8.69
C LYS A 30 -6.40 7.02 -7.20
N PHE A 31 -5.16 7.12 -6.75
CA PHE A 31 -4.85 7.53 -5.39
C PHE A 31 -5.42 8.93 -5.13
N VAL A 32 -5.98 9.12 -3.94
CA VAL A 32 -6.12 10.47 -3.40
C VAL A 32 -4.72 10.92 -3.02
N GLU A 33 -4.25 12.07 -3.48
CA GLU A 33 -2.92 12.59 -3.17
C GLU A 33 -3.01 13.77 -2.18
N GLY A 34 -1.90 14.08 -1.50
CA GLY A 34 -1.78 15.28 -0.66
C GLY A 34 -2.50 15.21 0.69
N LEU A 35 -2.89 14.03 1.17
CA LEU A 35 -3.42 13.90 2.53
C LEU A 35 -2.29 14.04 3.56
N PRO A 36 -2.46 14.90 4.59
CA PRO A 36 -1.47 15.02 5.66
C PRO A 36 -1.47 13.73 6.49
N ILE A 37 -0.28 13.11 6.60
CA ILE A 37 -0.06 11.94 7.43
C ILE A 37 0.66 12.41 8.69
N ASN A 38 0.04 12.22 9.85
CA ASN A 38 0.66 12.48 11.14
C ASN A 38 1.51 11.28 11.60
N ASP A 39 2.33 11.47 12.63
CA ASP A 39 3.28 10.45 13.11
C ASP A 39 2.58 9.13 13.52
N PHE A 40 1.42 9.22 14.18
CA PHE A 40 0.65 8.04 14.58
C PHE A 40 0.16 7.23 13.38
N SER A 41 -0.41 7.91 12.38
CA SER A 41 -0.83 7.29 11.13
C SER A 41 0.35 6.70 10.38
N ARG A 42 1.49 7.41 10.37
CA ARG A 42 2.69 6.92 9.68
C ARG A 42 3.18 5.62 10.29
N GLU A 43 3.33 5.56 11.61
CA GLU A 43 3.77 4.36 12.33
C GLU A 43 2.88 3.16 12.01
N LYS A 44 1.55 3.33 12.03
CA LYS A 44 0.62 2.24 11.71
C LYS A 44 0.71 1.80 10.26
N MET A 45 0.89 2.74 9.33
CA MET A 45 1.06 2.41 7.92
C MET A 45 2.34 1.58 7.68
N ASP A 46 3.44 1.95 8.32
CA ASP A 46 4.73 1.27 8.21
C ASP A 46 4.69 -0.14 8.80
N LEU A 47 4.00 -0.32 9.95
CA LEU A 47 3.81 -1.65 10.55
C LEU A 47 3.05 -2.60 9.61
N THR A 48 1.97 -2.14 8.99
CA THR A 48 1.21 -2.97 8.04
C THR A 48 1.99 -3.21 6.75
N ALA A 49 2.77 -2.23 6.27
CA ALA A 49 3.61 -2.41 5.09
C ALA A 49 4.69 -3.48 5.34
N LYS A 50 5.26 -3.50 6.54
CA LYS A 50 6.20 -4.53 6.97
C LYS A 50 5.55 -5.92 6.99
N GLU A 51 4.40 -6.07 7.64
CA GLU A 51 3.64 -7.33 7.69
C GLU A 51 3.37 -7.88 6.28
N LEU A 52 2.85 -7.05 5.36
CA LEU A 52 2.59 -7.46 3.98
C LEU A 52 3.86 -7.84 3.20
N THR A 53 5.00 -7.23 3.53
CA THR A 53 6.28 -7.60 2.91
C THR A 53 6.72 -8.99 3.37
N GLU A 54 6.61 -9.28 4.67
CA GLU A 54 6.94 -10.60 5.23
C GLU A 54 6.01 -11.70 4.67
N GLU A 55 4.71 -11.41 4.54
CA GLU A 55 3.75 -12.31 3.89
C GLU A 55 4.09 -12.56 2.43
N LYS A 56 4.44 -11.50 1.68
CA LYS A 56 4.85 -11.58 0.28
C LYS A 56 6.08 -12.47 0.11
N GLU A 57 7.12 -12.28 0.93
CA GLU A 57 8.33 -13.10 0.92
C GLU A 57 8.01 -14.57 1.18
N THR A 58 7.22 -14.84 2.22
CA THR A 58 6.80 -16.20 2.59
C THR A 58 6.01 -16.87 1.47
N ALA A 59 5.09 -16.15 0.82
CA ALA A 59 4.31 -16.67 -0.29
C ALA A 59 5.19 -16.95 -1.53
N PHE A 60 6.17 -16.09 -1.82
CA PHE A 60 7.08 -16.32 -2.95
C PHE A 60 8.04 -17.48 -2.73
N GLU A 61 8.52 -17.69 -1.50
CA GLU A 61 9.30 -18.89 -1.13
C GLU A 61 8.49 -20.17 -1.37
N PHE A 62 7.18 -20.15 -1.09
CA PHE A 62 6.32 -21.30 -1.37
C PHE A 62 6.06 -21.54 -2.87
N LEU A 63 6.05 -20.48 -3.67
CA LEU A 63 5.75 -20.55 -5.11
C LEU A 63 6.97 -20.91 -5.98
N SER A 64 8.19 -20.78 -5.44
CA SER A 64 9.44 -21.16 -6.11
C SER A 64 9.75 -22.65 -6.02
#